data_AF-A0A7V7UTW5-F1
#
_entry.id   AF-A0A7V7UTW5-F1
#
_cell.length_a   1.000
_cell.length_b   1.000
_cell.length_c   1.000
_cell.angle_alpha   90.00
_cell.angle_beta   90.00
_cell.angle_gamma   90.00
#
_symmetry.space_group_name_H-M   'P 1'
#
loop_
_entity.id
_entity.type
_entity.pdbx_description
1 polymer ?
#
loop_
_entity_poly.entity_id
_entity_poly.type
_entity_poly.pdbx_seq_one_letter_code
_entity_poly.pdbx_strand_id
1 'polypeptide(L)' 'MTGILLILGFTMLAGAGYCFLLIKKPGMYPPKYLLKKRAATLGAGGGVLLLLGIVTLYF' A
#
# COMPACT_ATOMS: atom_id res chain seq x y z
N MET A 1 -2.28 -14.79 15.01
CA MET A 1 -3.11 -14.61 13.80
C MET A 1 -3.15 -13.13 13.37
N THR A 2 -3.47 -12.20 14.27
CA THR A 2 -3.55 -10.74 14.01
C THR A 2 -2.24 -10.07 13.59
N GLY A 3 -1.10 -10.48 14.16
CA GLY A 3 0.22 -9.93 13.78
C GLY A 3 0.56 -10.08 12.29
N ILE A 4 0.11 -11.16 11.65
CA ILE A 4 0.35 -11.42 10.22
C ILE A 4 -0.42 -10.39 9.36
N LEU A 5 -1.65 -10.05 9.75
CA LEU A 5 -2.47 -9.04 9.06
C LEU A 5 -1.83 -7.64 9.13
N LEU A 6 -1.25 -7.29 10.27
CA LEU A 6 -0.57 -6.01 10.46
C LEU A 6 0.73 -5.91 9.64
N ILE A 7 1.53 -6.97 9.62
CA ILE A 7 2.77 -7.03 8.82
C ILE A 7 2.44 -6.96 7.32
N LEU A 8 1.40 -7.69 6.87
CA LEU A 8 0.95 -7.66 5.49
C LEU A 8 0.42 -6.27 5.09
N GLY A 9 -0.35 -5.62 5.97
CA GLY A 9 -0.83 -4.25 5.74
C GLY A 9 0.30 -3.23 5.63
N PHE A 10 1.31 -3.33 6.51
CA PHE A 10 2.48 -2.45 6.47
C PHE A 10 3.32 -2.62 5.20
N THR A 11 3.55 -3.86 4.78
CA THR A 11 4.31 -4.15 3.54
C THR A 11 3.58 -3.68 2.29
N MET A 12 2.25 -3.81 2.23
CA MET A 12 1.44 -3.24 1.14
C MET A 12 1.50 -1.70 1.12
N LEU A 13 1.45 -1.04 2.28
CA LEU A 13 1.61 0.41 2.38
C LEU A 13 3.00 0.89 1.99
N ALA A 14 4.05 0.16 2.37
CA ALA A 14 5.41 0.43 1.92
C ALA A 14 5.55 0.31 0.39
N GLY A 15 4.93 -0.71 -0.21
CA GLY A 15 4.87 -0.87 -1.67
C GLY A 15 4.11 0.26 -2.38
N ALA A 16 3.03 0.76 -1.77
CA ALA A 16 2.31 1.95 -2.25
C ALA A 16 3.19 3.21 -2.18
N GLY A 17 3.91 3.40 -1.07
CA GLY A 17 4.87 4.49 -0.89
C GLY A 17 6.00 4.45 -1.91
N TYR A 18 6.54 3.26 -2.19
CA TYR A 18 7.55 3.07 -3.24
C TYR A 18 7.02 3.45 -4.63
N CYS A 19 5.81 3.02 -4.99
CA CYS A 19 5.14 3.45 -6.22
C CYS A 19 4.94 4.97 -6.27
N PHE A 20 4.64 5.59 -5.12
CA PHE A 20 4.47 7.04 -5.03
C PHE A 20 5.78 7.83 -5.24
N LEU A 21 6.89 7.33 -4.70
CA LEU A 21 8.21 7.89 -4.93
C LEU A 21 8.64 7.75 -6.40
N LEU A 22 8.30 6.63 -7.05
CA LEU A 22 8.55 6.43 -8.48
C LEU A 22 7.78 7.44 -9.35
N ILE A 23 6.55 7.83 -8.97
CA ILE A 23 5.78 8.84 -9.72
C ILE A 23 6.48 10.21 -9.76
N LYS A 24 7.24 10.55 -8.71
CA LYS A 24 7.95 11.83 -8.61
C LYS A 24 9.16 11.92 -9.54
N LYS A 25 9.70 10.80 -10.04
CA LYS A 25 10.84 10.82 -10.95
C LYS A 25 10.40 11.22 -12.37
N PRO A 26 11.01 12.26 -12.99
CA PRO A 26 10.69 12.65 -14.36
C PRO A 26 11.25 11.63 -15.38
N GLY A 27 10.55 11.45 -16.51
CA GLY A 27 11.02 10.62 -17.64
C GLY A 27 10.99 9.10 -17.44
N MET A 28 10.45 8.59 -16.34
CA MET A 28 10.47 7.15 -16.06
C MET A 28 9.34 6.39 -16.76
N TYR A 29 9.68 5.28 -17.40
CA TYR A 29 8.73 4.22 -17.77
C TYR A 29 8.65 3.21 -16.62
N PRO A 30 7.47 2.70 -16.23
CA PRO A 30 6.15 2.85 -16.85
C PRO A 30 5.45 4.19 -16.58
N PRO A 31 4.48 4.60 -17.42
CA PRO A 31 3.85 5.92 -17.36
C PRO A 31 3.16 6.20 -16.01
N LYS A 32 3.19 7.48 -15.60
CA LYS A 32 2.74 7.97 -14.28
C LYS A 32 1.33 7.53 -13.89
N TYR A 33 0.42 7.38 -14.84
CA TYR A 33 -0.96 6.95 -14.58
C TYR A 33 -1.05 5.48 -14.15
N LEU A 34 -0.18 4.59 -14.67
CA LEU A 34 -0.12 3.19 -14.23
C LEU A 34 0.43 3.08 -12.81
N LEU A 35 1.48 3.84 -12.50
CA LEU A 35 2.04 3.91 -11.15
C LEU A 35 1.04 4.48 -10.15
N LYS A 36 0.25 5.50 -10.53
CA LYS A 36 -0.86 6.01 -9.70
C LYS A 36 -1.92 4.95 -9.44
N LYS A 37 -2.36 4.22 -10.47
CA LYS A 37 -3.35 3.14 -10.29
C LYS A 37 -2.82 2.07 -9.34
N ARG A 38 -1.56 1.64 -9.51
CA ARG A 38 -0.92 0.64 -8.64
C ARG A 38 -0.78 1.14 -7.20
N ALA A 39 -0.34 2.39 -7.00
CA ALA A 39 -0.24 2.99 -5.68
C ALA A 39 -1.62 3.12 -5.01
N ALA A 40 -2.66 3.47 -5.77
CA ALA A 40 -4.03 3.55 -5.27
C ALA A 40 -4.59 2.18 -4.89
N THR A 41 -4.37 1.14 -5.71
CA THR A 41 -4.83 -0.22 -5.40
C THR A 41 -4.08 -0.84 -4.22
N LEU A 42 -2.75 -0.66 -4.16
CA LEU A 42 -1.94 -1.13 -3.03
C LEU A 42 -2.24 -0.35 -1.75
N GLY A 43 -2.41 0.97 -1.85
CA GLY A 43 -2.73 1.82 -0.71
C GLY A 43 -4.13 1.54 -0.15
N ALA A 44 -5.14 1.41 -1.02
CA ALA A 44 -6.49 1.05 -0.59
C ALA A 44 -6.53 -0.35 0.03
N GLY A 45 -5.90 -1.34 -0.61
CA GLY A 45 -5.84 -2.71 -0.09
C GLY A 45 -5.10 -2.78 1.26
N GLY A 46 -3.92 -2.16 1.36
CA GLY A 46 -3.12 -2.13 2.58
C GLY A 46 -3.79 -1.37 3.72
N GLY A 47 -4.48 -0.25 3.42
CA GLY A 47 -5.24 0.52 4.40
C GLY A 47 -6.42 -0.25 4.98
N VAL A 48 -7.19 -0.96 4.15
CA VAL A 48 -8.30 -1.81 4.60
C VAL A 48 -7.79 -2.98 5.44
N LEU A 49 -6.70 -3.62 5.02
CA LEU A 49 -6.05 -4.71 5.77
C LEU A 49 -5.52 -4.25 7.13
N LEU A 50 -4.92 -3.07 7.22
CA LEU A 50 -4.49 -2.50 8.50
C LEU A 50 -5.67 -2.17 9.40
N LEU A 51 -6.73 -1.57 8.86
CA LEU A 51 -7.94 -1.27 9.65
C LEU A 51 -8.55 -2.55 10.22
N LEU A 52 -8.70 -3.59 9.40
CA LEU A 52 -9.18 -4.91 9.86
C LEU A 52 -8.25 -5.53 10.90
N GLY A 53 -6.94 -5.43 10.71
CA GLY A 53 -5.94 -5.90 11.67
C GLY A 53 -6.03 -5.18 13.02
N ILE A 54 -6.28 -3.87 13.02
CA ILE A 54 -6.45 -3.07 14.25
C ILE A 54 -7.76 -3.42 14.95
N VAL A 55 -8.86 -3.55 14.21
CA VAL A 55 -10.17 -3.93 14.77
C VAL A 55 -10.10 -5.32 15.41
N THR A 56 -9.47 -6.28 14.74
CA THR A 56 -9.26 -7.64 15.29
C THR A 56 -8.19 -7.73 16.38
N LEU A 57 -7.34 -6.71 16.53
CA LEU A 57 -6.42 -6.62 17.67
C LEU A 57 -7.12 -6.07 18.92
N TYR A 58 -8.13 -5.21 18.73
CA TYR A 58 -8.85 -4.56 19.84
C TYR A 58 -9.97 -5.43 20.42
N PHE A 59 -10.56 -6.30 19.60
CA PHE A 59 -11.55 -7.31 20.00
C PHE A 59 -10.88 -8.63 20.42
#